data_AF-A0A2H9PPA1-F1
#
_entry.id   AF-A0A2H9PPA1-F1
#
_cell.length_a   1.000
_cell.length_b   1.000
_cell.length_c   1.000
_cell.angle_alpha   90.00
_cell.angle_beta   90.00
_cell.angle_gamma   90.00
#
_symmetry.space_group_name_H-M   'P 1'
#
loop_
_entity.id
_entity.type
_entity.pdbx_description
1 polymer ?
#
loop_
_entity_poly.entity_id
_entity_poly.type
_entity_poly.pdbx_seq_one_letter_code
_entity_poly.pdbx_strand_id
1 'polypeptide(L)'
;MYPHTHFLFPFTIALVLNRFSIISWKLTVLCGIVGVIIDIDHFIDHIVQAKGNKFSIKATWNNSVRFHRFDQRTFIHHWKGAILVTTIIGSLILYNWQVSLIIALGYYSHLLLDYIHVRKDKSVRIRLKGFFIKEYYSEILLDLSLIATIIVLLII
;
A
#
# COMPACT_ATOMS: atom_id res chain seq x y z
N MET A 1 1.96 -1.69 -5.98
CA MET A 1 1.02 -0.88 -6.84
C MET A 1 1.33 0.60 -6.61
N TYR A 2 0.52 1.56 -7.08
CA TYR A 2 0.71 2.96 -6.70
C TYR A 2 0.24 3.24 -5.26
N PRO A 3 0.80 4.28 -4.60
CA PRO A 3 0.41 4.65 -3.24
C PRO A 3 -1.09 4.94 -3.07
N HIS A 4 -1.77 5.46 -4.09
CA HIS A 4 -3.20 5.74 -3.98
C HIS A 4 -4.03 4.43 -3.91
N THR A 5 -3.67 3.39 -4.66
CA THR A 5 -4.30 2.06 -4.54
C THR A 5 -4.07 1.46 -3.15
N HIS A 6 -2.84 1.60 -2.63
CA HIS A 6 -2.49 1.18 -1.25
C HIS A 6 -3.21 1.98 -0.17
N PHE A 7 -3.71 3.19 -0.46
CA PHE A 7 -4.62 3.92 0.42
C PHE A 7 -6.06 3.42 0.28
N LEU A 8 -6.58 3.40 -0.96
CA LEU A 8 -7.98 3.15 -1.27
C LEU A 8 -8.43 1.77 -0.82
N PHE A 9 -7.61 0.75 -1.03
CA PHE A 9 -7.99 -0.63 -0.74
C PHE A 9 -8.19 -0.91 0.77
N PRO A 10 -7.20 -0.70 1.67
CA PRO A 10 -7.41 -0.88 3.10
C PRO A 10 -8.44 0.11 3.68
N PHE A 11 -8.53 1.33 3.13
CA PHE A 11 -9.58 2.27 3.52
C PHE A 11 -10.98 1.73 3.21
N THR A 12 -11.18 1.14 2.03
CA THR A 12 -12.46 0.55 1.62
C THR A 12 -12.86 -0.60 2.54
N ILE A 13 -11.93 -1.51 2.87
CA ILE A 13 -12.20 -2.61 3.81
C ILE A 13 -12.55 -2.06 5.19
N ALA A 14 -11.79 -1.08 5.67
CA ALA A 14 -12.03 -0.44 6.95
C ALA A 14 -13.39 0.30 6.97
N LEU A 15 -13.79 0.90 5.85
CA LEU A 15 -15.08 1.56 5.71
C LEU A 15 -16.25 0.57 5.81
N VAL A 16 -16.11 -0.61 5.20
CA VAL A 16 -17.08 -1.71 5.39
C VAL A 16 -17.20 -2.08 6.88
N LEU A 17 -16.07 -2.25 7.59
CA LEU A 17 -16.10 -2.53 9.03
C LEU A 17 -16.73 -1.40 9.85
N ASN A 18 -16.51 -0.15 9.46
CA ASN A 18 -17.15 1.00 10.08
C ASN A 18 -18.67 0.99 9.90
N ARG A 19 -19.18 0.55 8.74
CA ARG A 19 -20.63 0.39 8.51
C ARG A 19 -21.28 -0.63 9.44
N PHE A 20 -20.52 -1.64 9.86
CA PHE A 20 -20.96 -2.60 10.88
C PHE A 20 -20.65 -2.15 12.31
N SER A 21 -20.24 -0.89 12.51
CA SER A 21 -19.87 -0.32 13.83
C SER A 21 -18.74 -1.07 14.55
N ILE A 22 -17.91 -1.82 13.80
CA ILE A 22 -16.76 -2.56 14.35
C ILE A 22 -15.62 -1.59 14.66
N ILE A 23 -15.40 -0.58 13.81
CA ILE A 23 -14.37 0.45 14.01
C ILE A 23 -14.95 1.84 13.78
N SER A 24 -14.32 2.87 14.35
CA SER A 24 -14.72 4.26 14.14
C SER A 24 -14.21 4.84 12.81
N TRP A 25 -14.80 5.95 12.38
CA TRP A 25 -14.34 6.70 11.21
C TRP A 25 -12.87 7.12 11.31
N LYS A 26 -12.42 7.52 12.52
CA LYS A 26 -11.01 7.88 12.76
C LYS A 26 -10.09 6.71 12.47
N LEU A 27 -10.43 5.50 12.94
CA LEU A 27 -9.63 4.29 12.67
C LEU A 27 -9.69 3.92 11.19
N THR A 28 -10.82 4.16 10.51
CA THR A 28 -10.98 3.92 9.07
C THR A 28 -10.00 4.73 8.23
N VAL A 29 -9.89 6.03 8.51
CA VAL A 29 -8.91 6.91 7.85
C VAL A 29 -7.48 6.45 8.16
N LEU A 30 -7.21 6.05 9.40
CA LEU A 30 -5.89 5.54 9.78
C LEU A 30 -5.49 4.27 9.03
N CYS A 31 -6.42 3.35 8.74
CA CYS A 31 -6.14 2.17 7.92
C CYS A 31 -5.62 2.53 6.52
N GLY A 32 -6.25 3.52 5.86
CA GLY A 32 -5.78 4.03 4.57
C GLY A 32 -4.38 4.61 4.65
N ILE A 33 -4.12 5.45 5.66
CA ILE A 33 -2.80 6.08 5.87
C ILE A 33 -1.73 5.01 6.15
N VAL A 34 -2.02 4.04 7.01
CA VAL A 34 -1.07 2.96 7.35
C VAL A 34 -0.77 2.09 6.15
N GLY A 35 -1.74 1.83 5.26
CA GLY A 35 -1.50 1.15 3.98
C GLY A 35 -0.42 1.82 3.13
N VAL A 36 -0.42 3.16 3.07
CA VAL A 36 0.61 3.94 2.36
C VAL A 36 1.94 3.96 3.13
N ILE A 37 1.90 4.05 4.45
CA ILE A 37 3.12 4.06 5.28
C ILE A 37 3.91 2.77 5.13
N ILE A 38 3.24 1.63 4.97
CA ILE A 38 3.91 0.33 4.82
C ILE A 38 4.75 0.29 3.54
N ASP A 39 4.30 0.96 2.47
CA ASP A 39 5.02 1.12 1.18
C ASP A 39 6.31 1.96 1.29
N ILE A 40 6.56 2.62 2.43
CA ILE A 40 7.82 3.32 2.71
C ILE A 40 8.98 2.33 2.84
N ASP A 41 8.70 1.05 3.05
CA ASP A 41 9.71 -0.01 3.04
C ASP A 41 10.56 -0.01 1.76
N HIS A 42 9.98 0.24 0.58
CA HIS A 42 10.71 0.37 -0.69
C HIS A 42 11.64 1.57 -0.70
N PHE A 43 11.27 2.67 -0.04
CA PHE A 43 12.14 3.83 0.09
C PHE A 43 13.32 3.54 1.01
N ILE A 44 13.07 2.87 2.13
CA ILE A 44 14.11 2.42 3.08
C ILE A 44 15.07 1.45 2.37
N ASP A 45 14.53 0.46 1.68
CA ASP A 45 15.30 -0.54 0.95
C ASP A 45 16.16 0.10 -0.16
N HIS A 46 15.60 1.05 -0.92
CA HIS A 46 16.38 1.83 -1.88
C HIS A 46 17.53 2.61 -1.23
N ILE A 47 17.32 3.22 -0.05
CA ILE A 47 18.40 3.91 0.69
C ILE A 47 19.50 2.93 1.07
N VAL A 48 19.14 1.77 1.60
CA VAL A 48 20.08 0.72 2.02
C VAL A 48 20.88 0.18 0.84
N GLN A 49 20.24 -0.03 -0.31
CA GLN A 49 20.90 -0.60 -1.51
C GLN A 49 21.70 0.44 -2.31
N ALA A 50 21.30 1.71 -2.30
CA ALA A 50 22.02 2.76 -2.99
C ALA A 50 23.36 3.05 -2.29
N LYS A 51 24.43 2.40 -2.75
CA LYS A 51 25.82 2.69 -2.35
C LYS A 51 26.06 4.22 -2.40
N GLY A 52 26.04 4.87 -1.23
CA GLY A 52 26.21 6.32 -1.10
C GLY A 52 25.03 7.14 -0.54
N ASN A 53 24.07 6.56 0.20
CA ASN A 53 23.05 7.29 0.99
C ASN A 53 22.32 8.42 0.23
N LYS A 54 21.81 8.12 -0.95
CA LYS A 54 21.02 9.11 -1.70
C LYS A 54 19.58 9.12 -1.19
N PHE A 55 19.31 9.96 -0.19
CA PHE A 55 17.97 10.31 0.33
C PHE A 55 17.13 11.07 -0.72
N SER A 56 16.91 10.48 -1.89
CA SER A 56 16.22 11.13 -3.01
C SER A 56 14.94 10.38 -3.35
N ILE A 57 13.81 10.91 -2.89
CA ILE A 57 12.46 10.41 -3.21
C ILE A 57 12.29 10.29 -4.74
N LYS A 58 12.77 11.28 -5.49
CA LYS A 58 12.73 11.28 -6.95
C LYS A 58 13.52 10.12 -7.57
N ALA A 59 14.69 9.79 -7.01
CA ALA A 59 15.48 8.67 -7.49
C ALA A 59 14.78 7.33 -7.18
N THR A 60 14.29 7.16 -5.95
CA THR A 60 13.52 5.98 -5.53
C THR A 60 12.30 5.77 -6.43
N TRP A 61 11.48 6.80 -6.59
CA TRP A 61 10.28 6.76 -7.43
C TRP A 61 10.59 6.40 -8.88
N ASN A 62 11.59 7.07 -9.48
CA ASN A 62 11.95 6.77 -10.86
C ASN A 62 12.56 5.38 -11.00
N ASN A 63 13.23 4.88 -9.95
CA ASN A 63 13.71 3.52 -9.92
C ASN A 63 12.56 2.51 -9.88
N SER A 64 11.58 2.68 -8.98
CA SER A 64 10.45 1.76 -8.87
C SER A 64 9.56 1.75 -10.13
N VAL A 65 9.37 2.91 -10.76
CA VAL A 65 8.44 3.05 -11.91
C VAL A 65 9.10 2.78 -13.26
N ARG A 66 10.37 3.19 -13.45
CA ARG A 66 11.03 3.17 -14.77
C ARG A 66 12.26 2.27 -14.81
N PHE A 67 13.21 2.45 -13.90
CA PHE A 67 14.53 1.85 -14.07
C PHE A 67 14.67 0.43 -13.53
N HIS A 68 13.86 0.04 -12.53
CA HIS A 68 13.80 -1.29 -11.94
C HIS A 68 15.19 -1.85 -11.57
N ARG A 69 16.08 -1.01 -11.00
CA ARG A 69 17.47 -1.42 -10.71
C ARG A 69 17.61 -2.31 -9.46
N PHE A 70 16.58 -2.36 -8.64
CA PHE A 70 16.52 -3.11 -7.39
C PHE A 70 15.27 -3.98 -7.42
N ASP A 71 15.28 -5.05 -6.62
CA ASP A 71 14.10 -5.89 -6.49
C ASP A 71 12.90 -5.08 -6.01
N GLN A 72 11.74 -5.34 -6.63
CA GLN A 72 10.50 -4.67 -6.29
C GLN A 72 9.89 -5.18 -4.98
N ARG A 73 10.48 -6.18 -4.33
CA ARG A 73 9.98 -6.78 -3.09
C ARG A 73 11.06 -6.67 -2.03
N THR A 74 10.69 -6.11 -0.90
CA THR A 74 11.58 -5.96 0.25
C THR A 74 11.48 -7.17 1.20
N PHE A 75 12.26 -7.16 2.28
CA PHE A 75 12.20 -8.19 3.33
C PHE A 75 10.78 -8.50 3.82
N ILE A 76 9.94 -7.47 4.05
CA ILE A 76 8.59 -7.65 4.60
C ILE A 76 7.62 -8.34 3.61
N HIS A 77 8.00 -8.44 2.34
CA HIS A 77 7.22 -9.16 1.33
C HIS A 77 7.50 -10.65 1.32
N HIS A 78 8.67 -11.08 1.79
CA HIS A 78 9.07 -12.49 1.79
C HIS A 78 8.51 -13.23 3.00
N TRP A 79 8.38 -14.55 2.89
CA TRP A 79 7.78 -15.41 3.92
C TRP A 79 8.33 -15.17 5.34
N LYS A 80 9.65 -15.02 5.47
CA LYS A 80 10.30 -14.75 6.76
C LYS A 80 9.88 -13.39 7.35
N GLY A 81 9.83 -12.35 6.52
CA GLY A 81 9.36 -11.03 6.94
C GLY A 81 7.87 -11.03 7.24
N ALA A 82 7.07 -11.72 6.43
CA ALA A 82 5.64 -11.87 6.65
C ALA A 82 5.33 -12.57 7.98
N ILE A 83 5.98 -13.69 8.28
CA ILE A 83 5.84 -14.34 9.59
C ILE A 83 6.19 -13.37 10.73
N LEU A 84 7.33 -12.68 10.64
CA LEU A 84 7.76 -11.75 11.68
C LEU A 84 6.72 -10.64 11.93
N VAL A 85 6.25 -9.98 10.87
CA VAL A 85 5.26 -8.89 10.96
C VAL A 85 3.93 -9.44 11.47
N THR A 86 3.48 -10.61 11.00
CA THR A 86 2.27 -11.28 11.50
C THR A 86 2.37 -11.62 12.98
N THR A 87 3.51 -12.11 13.47
CA THR A 87 3.73 -12.38 14.90
C THR A 87 3.70 -11.10 15.74
N ILE A 88 4.24 -10.00 15.22
CA ILE A 88 4.17 -8.68 15.89
C ILE A 88 2.71 -8.20 15.95
N ILE A 89 1.98 -8.24 14.84
CA ILE A 89 0.55 -7.88 14.76
C ILE A 89 -0.28 -8.75 15.73
N GLY A 90 -0.02 -10.06 15.75
CA GLY A 90 -0.68 -11.01 16.64
C GLY A 90 -0.41 -10.71 18.11
N SER A 91 0.83 -10.44 18.48
CA SER A 91 1.19 -10.03 19.85
C SER A 91 0.51 -8.71 20.25
N LEU A 92 0.42 -7.75 19.32
CA LEU A 92 -0.23 -6.46 19.57
C LEU A 92 -1.72 -6.58 19.88
N ILE A 93 -2.40 -7.66 19.46
CA ILE A 93 -3.82 -7.85 19.74
C ILE A 93 -4.10 -7.91 21.25
N LEU A 94 -3.15 -8.45 22.02
CA LEU A 94 -3.25 -8.60 23.48
C LEU A 94 -3.14 -7.27 24.22
N TYR A 95 -2.53 -6.26 23.60
CA TYR A 95 -2.34 -4.93 24.19
C TYR A 95 -3.40 -3.94 23.68
N ASN A 96 -3.61 -3.91 22.36
CA ASN A 96 -4.57 -3.01 21.73
C ASN A 96 -5.03 -3.59 20.39
N TRP A 97 -6.20 -4.23 20.41
CA TRP A 97 -6.78 -4.86 19.23
C TRP A 97 -7.06 -3.87 18.08
N GLN A 98 -7.33 -2.59 18.38
CA GLN A 98 -7.58 -1.57 17.35
C GLN A 98 -6.30 -1.21 16.59
N VAL A 99 -5.19 -1.02 17.30
CA VAL A 99 -3.88 -0.78 16.69
C VAL A 99 -3.44 -2.00 15.89
N SER A 100 -3.60 -3.20 16.45
CA SER A 100 -3.34 -4.46 15.75
C SER A 100 -4.15 -4.55 14.44
N LEU A 101 -5.45 -4.25 14.49
CA LEU A 101 -6.33 -4.28 13.33
C LEU A 101 -5.94 -3.26 12.25
N ILE A 102 -5.59 -2.02 12.62
CA ILE A 102 -5.15 -1.01 11.64
C ILE A 102 -3.89 -1.48 10.91
N ILE A 103 -2.90 -1.98 11.66
CA ILE A 103 -1.64 -2.47 11.08
C ILE A 103 -1.92 -3.71 10.22
N ALA A 104 -2.76 -4.63 10.68
CA ALA A 104 -3.16 -5.81 9.92
C ALA A 104 -3.80 -5.44 8.59
N LEU A 105 -4.78 -4.54 8.60
CA LEU A 105 -5.48 -4.11 7.38
C LEU A 105 -4.52 -3.44 6.41
N GLY A 106 -3.67 -2.52 6.88
CA GLY A 106 -2.65 -1.91 6.02
C GLY A 106 -1.69 -2.93 5.43
N TYR A 107 -1.12 -3.79 6.28
CA TYR A 107 -0.06 -4.73 5.90
C TYR A 107 -0.54 -5.83 4.96
N TYR A 108 -1.62 -6.51 5.32
CA TYR A 108 -2.14 -7.60 4.49
C TYR A 108 -2.75 -7.07 3.20
N SER A 109 -3.35 -5.87 3.20
CA SER A 109 -3.79 -5.22 1.97
C SER A 109 -2.61 -4.92 1.05
N HIS A 110 -1.53 -4.36 1.60
CA HIS A 110 -0.32 -4.08 0.84
C HIS A 110 0.29 -5.34 0.24
N LEU A 111 0.47 -6.41 1.03
CA LEU A 111 0.92 -7.70 0.51
C LEU A 111 -0.01 -8.25 -0.57
N LEU A 112 -1.32 -8.26 -0.32
CA LEU A 112 -2.30 -8.77 -1.27
C LEU A 112 -2.18 -8.06 -2.62
N LEU A 113 -2.15 -6.73 -2.62
CA LEU A 113 -2.01 -5.92 -3.82
C LEU A 113 -0.71 -6.20 -4.59
N ASP A 114 0.39 -6.44 -3.88
CA ASP A 114 1.70 -6.71 -4.49
C ASP A 114 1.91 -8.16 -4.96
N TYR A 115 1.09 -9.09 -4.45
CA TYR A 115 1.05 -10.48 -4.90
C TYR A 115 0.00 -10.74 -5.99
N ILE A 116 -1.03 -9.90 -6.11
CA ILE A 116 -2.00 -10.01 -7.20
C ILE A 116 -1.30 -9.64 -8.52
N HIS A 117 -1.19 -10.63 -9.39
CA HIS A 117 -0.65 -10.44 -10.73
C HIS A 117 -1.74 -9.88 -11.64
N VAL A 118 -1.90 -8.56 -11.62
CA VAL A 118 -2.79 -7.89 -12.57
C VAL A 118 -2.13 -7.87 -13.95
N ARG A 119 -2.90 -8.21 -15.00
CA ARG A 119 -2.40 -8.25 -16.37
C ARG A 119 -1.99 -6.84 -16.84
N LYS A 120 -0.70 -6.67 -17.16
CA LYS A 120 -0.07 -5.39 -17.51
C LYS A 120 -0.08 -5.15 -19.02
N ASP A 121 -1.25 -5.01 -19.63
CA ASP A 121 -1.36 -4.89 -21.10
C ASP A 121 -1.12 -3.46 -21.60
N LYS A 122 -1.89 -2.50 -21.10
CA LYS A 122 -1.84 -1.10 -21.55
C LYS A 122 -1.51 -0.20 -20.36
N SER A 123 -0.69 0.84 -20.60
CA SER A 123 -0.29 1.80 -19.56
C SER A 123 -0.31 3.23 -20.07
N VAL A 124 -0.76 4.17 -19.25
CA VAL A 124 -0.58 5.60 -19.44
C VAL A 124 0.79 5.99 -18.88
N ARG A 125 1.59 6.75 -19.63
CA ARG A 125 2.93 7.18 -19.20
C ARG A 125 3.04 8.70 -19.29
N ILE A 126 3.40 9.32 -18.17
CA ILE A 126 3.52 10.78 -18.05
C ILE A 126 4.85 11.10 -17.37
N ARG A 127 5.49 12.21 -17.77
CA ARG A 127 6.66 12.75 -17.08
C ARG A 127 6.32 14.13 -16.51
N LEU A 128 6.33 14.26 -15.20
CA LEU A 128 5.98 15.51 -14.51
C LEU A 128 7.13 15.96 -13.60
N LYS A 129 7.70 17.16 -13.82
CA LYS A 129 8.79 17.73 -13.01
C LYS A 129 9.98 16.76 -12.77
N GLY A 130 10.20 15.84 -13.71
CA GLY A 130 11.24 14.82 -13.66
C GLY A 130 10.90 13.54 -12.91
N PHE A 131 9.66 13.36 -12.45
CA PHE A 131 9.10 12.08 -12.02
C PHE A 131 8.50 11.36 -13.23
N PHE A 132 8.76 10.07 -13.36
CA PHE A 132 8.09 9.19 -14.32
C PHE A 132 6.88 8.58 -13.66
N ILE A 133 5.71 8.71 -14.27
CA ILE A 133 4.47 8.07 -13.86
C ILE A 133 4.10 7.09 -14.97
N LYS A 134 3.80 5.85 -14.59
CA LYS A 134 3.37 4.77 -15.49
C LYS A 134 2.28 3.97 -14.79
N GLU A 135 1.03 4.22 -15.14
CA GLU A 135 -0.13 3.57 -14.51
C GLU A 135 -0.81 2.64 -15.51
N TYR A 136 -1.16 1.44 -15.08
CA TYR A 136 -1.81 0.46 -15.95
C TYR A 136 -3.33 0.67 -15.94
N TYR A 137 -3.99 0.45 -17.08
CA TYR A 137 -5.45 0.64 -17.17
C TYR A 137 -6.21 -0.24 -16.16
N SER A 138 -5.71 -1.44 -15.88
CA SER A 138 -6.30 -2.33 -14.89
C SER A 138 -6.21 -1.78 -13.46
N GLU A 139 -5.18 -1.01 -13.15
CA GLU A 139 -5.00 -0.33 -11.86
C GLU A 139 -5.94 0.87 -11.77
N ILE A 140 -6.01 1.70 -12.81
CA ILE A 140 -6.99 2.79 -12.92
C ILE A 140 -8.43 2.26 -12.73
N LEU A 141 -8.78 1.13 -13.37
CA LEU A 141 -10.10 0.52 -13.21
C LEU A 141 -10.34 0.03 -11.79
N LEU A 142 -9.33 -0.56 -11.14
CA LEU A 142 -9.40 -0.96 -9.73
C LEU A 142 -9.66 0.26 -8.85
N ASP A 143 -8.89 1.34 -9.00
CA ASP A 143 -9.05 2.55 -8.19
C ASP A 143 -10.42 3.22 -8.40
N LEU A 144 -10.89 3.28 -9.65
CA LEU A 144 -12.25 3.76 -9.94
C LEU A 144 -13.33 2.89 -9.28
N SER A 145 -13.16 1.57 -9.28
CA SER A 145 -14.09 0.65 -8.62
C SER A 145 -14.09 0.82 -7.09
N LEU A 146 -12.91 1.04 -6.49
CA LEU A 146 -12.77 1.31 -5.06
C LEU A 146 -13.41 2.65 -4.70
N ILE A 147 -13.18 3.71 -5.48
CA ILE A 147 -13.80 5.02 -5.29
C ILE A 147 -15.33 4.92 -5.39
N ALA A 148 -15.86 4.22 -6.39
CA ALA A 148 -17.30 4.02 -6.53
C ALA A 148 -17.88 3.27 -5.32
N THR A 149 -17.18 2.24 -4.83
CA THR A 149 -17.57 1.49 -3.63
C THR A 149 -17.57 2.37 -2.38
N ILE A 150 -16.54 3.20 -2.21
CA ILE A 150 -16.46 4.16 -1.10
C ILE A 150 -17.66 5.12 -1.14
N ILE A 151 -17.98 5.69 -2.31
CA ILE A 151 -19.11 6.60 -2.46
C ILE A 151 -20.42 5.92 -2.05
N VAL A 152 -20.65 4.68 -2.52
CA VAL A 152 -21.84 3.91 -2.16
C VAL A 152 -21.90 3.66 -0.65
N LEU A 153 -20.79 3.25 -0.02
CA LEU A 153 -20.72 2.98 1.41
C LEU A 153 -20.90 4.23 2.28
N LEU A 154 -20.62 5.43 1.75
CA LEU A 154 -20.83 6.69 2.45
C LEU A 154 -22.28 7.20 2.37
N ILE A 155 -23.03 6.80 1.33
CA ILE A 155 -24.41 7.23 1.10
C ILE A 155 -25.43 6.35 1.83
N ILE A 156 -25.22 5.03 1.82
CA ILE A 156 -26.00 4.05 2.59
C ILE A 156 -25.64 4.20 4.06
#